data_AF-A0A2D6MSQ3-F1
#
_entry.id   AF-A0A2D6MSQ3-F1
#
_cell.length_a   1.000
_cell.length_b   1.000
_cell.length_c   1.000
_cell.angle_alpha   90.00
_cell.angle_beta   90.00
_cell.angle_gamma   90.00
#
_symmetry.space_group_name_H-M   'P 1'
#
loop_
_entity.id
_entity.type
_entity.pdbx_description
1 polymer ?
#
loop_
_entity_poly.entity_id
_entity_poly.type
_entity_poly.pdbx_seq_one_letter_code
_entity_poly.pdbx_strand_id
1 'polypeptide(L)'
;MTGIADVGGGYFQNARRLVDYERSLEEGRLPVERGNVLSADDLLRRHVITSIMCNFKVDAAEVGERFGIDFWREFAPEREALAPLAADGFVEVSEAGLRVTPHGRLFVRNVCMEFDPYLRRESPQGPRFSRTI
;
A
#
# COMPACT_ATOMS: atom_id res chain seq x y z
N MET A 1 11.39 22.59 1.82
CA MET A 1 11.06 21.81 3.03
C MET A 1 10.21 20.62 2.58
N THR A 2 10.61 19.36 2.78
CA THR A 2 10.04 18.21 2.03
C THR A 2 8.93 17.42 2.75
N GLY A 3 8.14 18.06 3.62
CA GLY A 3 7.08 17.36 4.38
C GLY A 3 5.98 16.77 3.49
N ILE A 4 5.42 15.64 3.92
CA ILE A 4 4.25 15.00 3.31
C ILE A 4 3.20 14.79 4.40
N ALA A 5 1.98 15.26 4.16
CA ALA A 5 0.83 15.04 5.04
C ALA A 5 -0.04 13.90 4.50
N ASP A 6 -0.57 13.07 5.42
CA ASP A 6 -1.65 12.10 5.18
C ASP A 6 -2.91 12.63 5.86
N VAL A 7 -3.86 13.18 5.08
CA VAL A 7 -5.07 13.80 5.62
C VAL A 7 -6.22 13.70 4.63
N GLY A 8 -7.43 13.44 5.14
CA GLY A 8 -8.65 13.44 4.33
C GLY A 8 -8.66 12.40 3.21
N GLY A 9 -7.92 11.28 3.37
CA GLY A 9 -7.78 10.27 2.33
C GLY A 9 -6.89 10.71 1.17
N GLY A 10 -5.95 11.63 1.40
CA GLY A 10 -4.98 12.04 0.40
C GLY A 10 -3.60 12.29 0.98
N TYR A 11 -2.61 12.27 0.10
CA TYR A 11 -1.24 12.65 0.39
C TYR A 11 -0.93 14.01 -0.21
N PHE A 12 -0.38 14.92 0.58
CA PHE A 12 -0.03 16.26 0.14
C PHE A 12 1.42 16.59 0.48
N GLN A 13 2.21 16.92 -0.53
CA GLN A 13 3.62 17.27 -0.40
C GLN A 13 3.78 18.79 -0.44
N ASN A 14 4.54 19.31 0.53
CA ASN A 14 4.94 20.72 0.54
C ASN A 14 6.01 21.03 -0.51
N ALA A 15 6.14 22.32 -0.83
CA ALA A 15 7.16 22.85 -1.73
C ALA A 15 8.56 22.41 -1.33
N ARG A 16 9.23 21.70 -2.26
CA ARG A 16 10.56 21.11 -2.01
C ARG A 16 11.61 22.18 -1.74
N ARG A 17 11.59 23.27 -2.53
CA ARG A 17 12.50 24.42 -2.38
C ARG A 17 12.00 25.34 -1.27
N LEU A 18 12.91 25.75 -0.39
CA LEU A 18 12.58 26.63 0.73
C LEU A 18 12.01 27.98 0.26
N VAL A 19 12.60 28.56 -0.79
CA VAL A 19 12.16 29.85 -1.35
C VAL A 19 10.70 29.81 -1.82
N ASP A 20 10.25 28.70 -2.41
CA ASP A 20 8.87 28.57 -2.87
C ASP A 20 7.90 28.36 -1.70
N TYR A 21 8.36 27.63 -0.69
CA TYR A 21 7.63 27.40 0.55
C TYR A 21 7.37 28.72 1.29
N GLU A 22 8.43 29.50 1.54
CA GLU A 22 8.35 30.78 2.25
C GLU A 22 7.47 31.79 1.50
N ARG A 23 7.68 31.92 0.18
CA ARG A 23 6.85 32.77 -0.66
C ARG A 23 5.37 32.43 -0.58
N SER A 24 5.02 31.14 -0.59
CA SER A 24 3.62 30.72 -0.49
C SER A 24 2.99 31.18 0.84
N LEU A 25 3.75 31.11 1.93
CA LEU A 25 3.31 31.57 3.25
C LEU A 25 3.20 33.09 3.33
N GLU A 26 4.17 33.83 2.78
CA GLU A 26 4.12 35.30 2.69
C GLU A 26 2.89 35.79 1.93
N GLU A 27 2.46 35.02 0.93
CA GLU A 27 1.26 35.28 0.12
C GLU A 27 -0.03 34.70 0.75
N GLY A 28 0.03 34.18 1.99
CA GLY A 28 -1.12 33.65 2.73
C GLY A 28 -1.70 32.35 2.19
N ARG A 29 -0.93 31.60 1.37
CA ARG A 29 -1.33 30.32 0.79
C ARG A 29 -0.63 29.14 1.46
N LEU A 30 -1.29 27.99 1.45
CA LEU A 30 -0.65 26.75 1.87
C LEU A 30 0.47 26.37 0.89
N PRO A 31 1.66 25.98 1.38
CA PRO A 31 2.82 25.69 0.55
C PRO A 31 2.77 24.27 -0.06
N VAL A 32 1.58 23.82 -0.48
CA VAL A 32 1.37 22.49 -1.09
C VAL A 32 1.76 22.54 -2.56
N GLU A 33 2.72 21.71 -2.96
CA GLU A 33 3.21 21.61 -4.34
C GLU A 33 2.53 20.47 -5.12
N ARG A 34 2.25 19.35 -4.44
CA ARG A 34 1.62 18.16 -5.06
C ARG A 34 0.63 17.51 -4.12
N GLY A 35 -0.43 16.95 -4.68
CA GLY A 35 -1.42 16.18 -3.94
C GLY A 35 -1.81 14.91 -4.72
N ASN A 36 -2.15 13.86 -3.98
CA ASN A 36 -2.79 12.66 -4.53
C ASN A 36 -3.99 12.29 -3.64
N VAL A 37 -5.20 12.37 -4.19
CA VAL A 37 -6.42 11.94 -3.50
C VAL A 37 -6.62 10.47 -3.80
N LEU A 38 -6.75 9.66 -2.74
CA LEU A 38 -6.86 8.22 -2.85
C LEU A 38 -8.30 7.84 -3.24
N SER A 39 -8.42 6.92 -4.19
CA SER A 39 -9.69 6.26 -4.49
C SER A 39 -10.11 5.32 -3.34
N ALA A 40 -11.34 4.82 -3.40
CA ALA A 40 -11.81 3.82 -2.45
C ALA A 40 -10.94 2.55 -2.47
N ASP A 41 -10.51 2.11 -3.66
CA ASP A 41 -9.60 0.96 -3.83
C ASP A 41 -8.21 1.27 -3.24
N ASP A 42 -7.67 2.46 -3.46
CA ASP A 42 -6.39 2.87 -2.88
C ASP A 42 -6.43 2.86 -1.33
N LEU A 43 -7.54 3.32 -0.74
CA LEU A 43 -7.73 3.32 0.71
C LEU A 43 -7.82 1.90 1.28
N LEU A 44 -8.56 1.02 0.60
CA LEU A 44 -8.67 -0.39 0.93
C LEU A 44 -7.30 -1.07 0.90
N ARG A 45 -6.59 -0.94 -0.23
CA ARG A 45 -5.27 -1.56 -0.43
C ARG A 45 -4.23 -1.01 0.51
N ARG A 46 -4.27 0.30 0.79
CA ARG A 46 -3.42 0.93 1.83
C ARG A 46 -3.64 0.28 3.19
N HIS A 47 -4.88 0.02 3.59
CA HIS A 47 -5.17 -0.63 4.87
C HIS A 47 -4.64 -2.07 4.92
N VAL A 48 -4.87 -2.84 3.85
CA VAL A 48 -4.39 -4.22 3.73
C VAL A 48 -2.86 -4.28 3.79
N ILE A 49 -2.16 -3.50 2.96
CA ILE A 49 -0.69 -3.45 2.92
C ILE A 49 -0.12 -3.00 4.27
N THR A 50 -0.72 -1.97 4.88
CA THR A 50 -0.30 -1.49 6.22
C THR A 50 -0.45 -2.57 7.27
N SER A 51 -1.55 -3.31 7.25
CA SER A 51 -1.82 -4.41 8.18
C SER A 51 -0.80 -5.55 8.02
N ILE A 52 -0.44 -5.89 6.78
CA ILE A 52 0.62 -6.87 6.51
C ILE A 52 1.97 -6.36 7.03
N MET A 53 2.34 -5.13 6.71
CA MET A 53 3.64 -4.55 7.07
C MET A 53 3.84 -4.40 8.58
N CYS A 54 2.80 -3.99 9.31
CA CYS A 54 2.91 -3.69 10.74
C CYS A 54 2.54 -4.89 11.61
N ASN A 55 1.55 -5.68 11.21
CA ASN A 55 0.96 -6.72 12.05
C ASN A 55 1.21 -8.15 11.51
N PHE A 56 1.81 -8.29 10.33
CA PHE A 56 2.05 -9.58 9.67
C PHE A 56 0.77 -10.41 9.47
N LYS A 57 -0.39 -9.77 9.42
CA LYS A 57 -1.68 -10.43 9.21
C LYS A 57 -2.73 -9.49 8.64
N VAL A 58 -3.75 -10.07 8.02
CA VAL A 58 -4.98 -9.42 7.59
C VAL A 58 -6.14 -10.31 8.01
N ASP A 59 -7.13 -9.71 8.66
CA ASP A 59 -8.38 -10.39 9.01
C ASP A 59 -9.43 -10.03 7.95
N ALA A 60 -9.93 -11.04 7.23
CA ALA A 60 -10.86 -10.85 6.13
C ALA A 60 -12.20 -10.25 6.60
N ALA A 61 -12.66 -10.59 7.81
CA ALA A 61 -13.91 -10.08 8.35
C ALA A 61 -13.78 -8.60 8.75
N GLU A 62 -12.68 -8.23 9.42
CA GLU A 62 -12.40 -6.83 9.78
C GLU A 62 -12.36 -5.91 8.55
N VAL A 63 -11.66 -6.34 7.49
CA VAL A 63 -11.58 -5.58 6.25
C VAL A 63 -12.96 -5.54 5.56
N GLY A 64 -13.67 -6.65 5.53
CA GLY A 64 -15.00 -6.74 4.94
C GLY A 64 -16.01 -5.81 5.60
N GLU A 65 -16.05 -5.77 6.94
CA GLU A 65 -16.91 -4.86 7.71
C GLU A 65 -16.53 -3.39 7.48
N ARG A 66 -15.23 -3.09 7.48
CA ARG A 66 -14.75 -1.71 7.37
C ARG A 66 -15.00 -1.08 6.00
N PHE A 67 -14.88 -1.87 4.93
CA PHE A 67 -14.96 -1.39 3.55
C PHE A 67 -16.26 -1.82 2.84
N GLY A 68 -17.10 -2.65 3.46
CA GLY A 68 -18.36 -3.12 2.90
C GLY A 68 -18.17 -4.09 1.74
N ILE A 69 -17.15 -4.95 1.81
CA ILE A 69 -16.78 -5.88 0.73
C ILE A 69 -16.72 -7.34 1.22
N ASP A 70 -16.75 -8.27 0.28
CA ASP A 70 -16.27 -9.62 0.50
C ASP A 70 -14.78 -9.64 0.14
N PHE A 71 -13.92 -9.81 1.15
CA PHE A 71 -12.48 -9.65 1.01
C PHE A 71 -11.88 -10.58 -0.07
N TRP A 72 -12.18 -11.88 -0.02
CA TRP A 72 -11.58 -12.81 -0.99
C TRP A 72 -12.23 -12.77 -2.36
N ARG A 73 -13.45 -12.27 -2.46
CA ARG A 73 -14.04 -11.97 -3.76
C ARG A 73 -13.38 -10.76 -4.42
N GLU A 74 -13.10 -9.71 -3.64
CA GLU A 74 -12.44 -8.49 -4.14
C GLU A 74 -10.97 -8.75 -4.52
N PHE A 75 -10.26 -9.52 -3.68
CA PHE A 75 -8.84 -9.85 -3.85
C PHE A 75 -8.64 -11.24 -4.48
N ALA A 76 -9.54 -11.70 -5.34
CA ALA A 76 -9.43 -13.02 -5.97
C ALA A 76 -8.11 -13.21 -6.77
N PRO A 77 -7.68 -12.25 -7.62
CA PRO A 77 -6.41 -12.36 -8.33
C PRO A 77 -5.20 -12.42 -7.38
N GLU A 78 -5.22 -11.64 -6.31
CA GLU A 78 -4.16 -11.60 -5.30
C GLU A 78 -4.12 -12.89 -4.49
N ARG A 79 -5.29 -13.47 -4.17
CA ARG A 79 -5.39 -14.78 -3.51
C ARG A 79 -4.70 -15.87 -4.31
N GLU A 80 -4.89 -15.88 -5.62
CA GLU A 80 -4.21 -16.83 -6.52
C GLU A 80 -2.69 -16.57 -6.56
N ALA A 81 -2.28 -15.31 -6.65
CA ALA A 81 -0.88 -14.93 -6.72
C ALA A 81 -0.09 -15.22 -5.42
N LEU A 82 -0.78 -15.37 -4.29
CA LEU A 82 -0.18 -15.78 -3.01
C LEU A 82 0.16 -17.28 -2.94
N ALA A 83 -0.38 -18.13 -3.82
CA ALA A 83 -0.15 -19.57 -3.81
C ALA A 83 1.34 -19.98 -3.81
N PRO A 84 2.23 -19.42 -4.66
CA PRO A 84 3.67 -19.73 -4.60
C PRO A 84 4.30 -19.34 -3.26
N LEU A 85 3.95 -18.16 -2.72
CA LEU A 85 4.46 -17.69 -1.43
C LEU A 85 3.99 -18.59 -0.27
N ALA A 86 2.78 -19.16 -0.38
CA ALA A 86 2.27 -20.13 0.57
C ALA A 86 2.99 -21.48 0.45
N ALA A 87 3.27 -21.94 -0.77
CA ALA A 87 4.03 -23.16 -1.03
C ALA A 87 5.46 -23.07 -0.46
N ASP A 88 6.09 -21.90 -0.54
CA ASP A 88 7.40 -21.62 0.06
C ASP A 88 7.35 -21.41 1.59
N GLY A 89 6.15 -21.45 2.20
CA GLY A 89 5.96 -21.32 3.65
C GLY A 89 6.11 -19.89 4.17
N PHE A 90 6.02 -18.87 3.30
CA PHE A 90 6.09 -17.47 3.71
C PHE A 90 4.76 -16.92 4.24
N VAL A 91 3.64 -17.47 3.76
CA VAL A 91 2.31 -17.05 4.18
C VAL A 91 1.39 -18.25 4.43
N GLU A 92 0.46 -18.06 5.37
CA GLU A 92 -0.70 -18.91 5.57
C GLU A 92 -1.92 -18.16 5.04
N VAL A 93 -2.64 -18.76 4.09
CA VAL A 93 -3.85 -18.17 3.49
C VAL A 93 -5.04 -19.07 3.82
N SER A 94 -6.12 -18.47 4.32
CA SER A 94 -7.36 -19.15 4.69
C SER A 94 -8.57 -18.27 4.42
N GLU A 95 -9.79 -18.79 4.57
CA GLU A 95 -11.00 -17.95 4.46
C GLU A 95 -11.03 -16.82 5.49
N ALA A 96 -10.40 -17.00 6.66
CA ALA A 96 -10.30 -15.96 7.69
C ALA A 96 -9.34 -14.81 7.32
N GLY A 97 -8.53 -14.98 6.27
CA GLY A 97 -7.57 -13.98 5.81
C GLY A 97 -6.16 -14.53 5.64
N LEU A 98 -5.17 -13.68 5.87
CA LEU A 98 -3.76 -13.95 5.59
C LEU A 98 -2.91 -13.75 6.83
N ARG A 99 -1.91 -14.61 7.03
CA ARG A 99 -0.84 -14.43 8.02
C ARG A 99 0.51 -14.64 7.38
N VAL A 100 1.46 -13.74 7.63
CA VAL A 100 2.86 -13.91 7.26
C VAL A 100 3.54 -14.75 8.34
N THR A 101 4.14 -15.88 7.95
CA THR A 101 4.86 -16.76 8.87
C THR A 101 6.12 -16.06 9.38
N PRO A 102 6.72 -16.50 10.51
CA PRO A 102 8.01 -15.97 10.96
C PRO A 102 9.09 -16.01 9.87
N HIS A 103 9.11 -17.05 9.04
CA HIS A 103 10.03 -17.19 7.91
C HIS A 103 9.76 -16.14 6.81
N GLY A 104 8.49 -15.90 6.49
CA GLY A 104 8.07 -14.93 5.49
C GLY A 104 8.28 -13.47 5.88
N ARG A 105 8.50 -13.14 7.16
CA ARG A 105 8.66 -11.74 7.61
C ARG A 105 9.83 -11.02 6.95
N LEU A 106 10.91 -11.74 6.65
CA LEU A 106 12.06 -11.18 5.91
C LEU A 106 11.67 -10.75 4.48
N PHE A 107 10.67 -11.41 3.91
CA PHE A 107 10.15 -11.18 2.55
C PHE A 107 8.78 -10.51 2.56
N VAL A 108 8.38 -9.83 3.65
CA VAL A 108 7.04 -9.23 3.80
C VAL A 108 6.71 -8.26 2.66
N ARG A 109 7.71 -7.58 2.09
CA ARG A 109 7.51 -6.72 0.92
C ARG A 109 7.00 -7.49 -0.30
N ASN A 110 7.47 -8.71 -0.55
CA ASN A 110 6.98 -9.52 -1.67
C ASN A 110 5.51 -9.88 -1.47
N VAL A 111 5.09 -10.15 -0.24
CA VAL A 111 3.67 -10.38 0.09
C VAL A 111 2.85 -9.12 -0.18
N CYS A 112 3.32 -7.94 0.25
CA CYS A 112 2.62 -6.68 0.02
C CYS A 112 2.50 -6.30 -1.46
N MET A 113 3.51 -6.64 -2.27
CA MET A 113 3.51 -6.35 -3.71
C MET A 113 2.35 -7.01 -4.45
N GLU A 114 1.86 -8.16 -3.96
CA GLU A 114 0.69 -8.80 -4.59
C GLU A 114 -0.56 -7.92 -4.52
N PHE A 115 -0.69 -7.11 -3.47
CA PHE A 115 -1.82 -6.20 -3.23
C PHE A 115 -1.63 -4.81 -3.84
N ASP A 116 -0.52 -4.53 -4.52
CA ASP A 116 -0.25 -3.23 -5.17
C ASP A 116 -0.58 -3.27 -6.68
N PRO A 117 -1.66 -2.61 -7.14
CA PRO A 117 -2.09 -2.64 -8.53
C PRO A 117 -1.19 -1.81 -9.43
N TYR A 118 -0.45 -0.83 -8.90
CA TYR A 118 0.39 0.06 -9.70
C TYR A 118 1.66 -0.64 -10.18
N LEU A 119 2.17 -1.62 -9.43
CA LEU A 119 3.30 -2.45 -9.87
C LEU A 119 2.99 -3.28 -11.13
N ARG A 120 1.75 -3.75 -11.26
CA ARG A 120 1.30 -4.50 -12.46
C ARG A 120 1.12 -3.58 -13.67
N ARG A 121 0.75 -2.30 -13.45
CA ARG A 121 0.55 -1.30 -14.51
C ARG A 121 1.85 -0.77 -15.11
N GLU A 122 2.95 -0.78 -14.36
CA GLU A 122 4.25 -0.22 -14.79
C GLU A 122 5.17 -1.21 -15.55
N SER A 123 4.75 -2.46 -15.77
CA SER A 123 5.56 -3.44 -16.52
C SER A 123 5.08 -3.57 -17.97
N PRO A 124 5.82 -3.00 -18.95
CA PRO A 124 6.69 -3.89 -19.74
C PRO A 124 8.20 -3.54 -19.86
N GLN A 125 8.73 -2.31 -19.71
CA GLN A 125 10.15 -2.02 -20.05
C GLN A 125 10.79 -0.81 -19.34
N GLY A 126 10.88 -0.80 -18.01
CA GLY A 126 11.62 0.22 -17.23
C GLY A 126 12.65 -0.39 -16.28
N PRO A 127 13.78 0.29 -15.97
CA PRO A 127 14.81 -0.26 -15.09
C PRO A 127 14.24 -0.54 -13.68
N ARG A 128 14.26 -1.81 -13.30
CA ARG A 128 13.82 -2.32 -11.98
C ARG A 128 14.83 -1.92 -10.92
N PHE A 129 14.61 -0.79 -10.26
CA PHE A 129 15.45 -0.31 -9.15
C PHE A 129 15.08 -0.92 -7.79
N SER A 130 14.88 -2.24 -7.72
CA SER A 130 14.91 -2.97 -6.44
C SER A 130 14.74 -4.45 -6.75
N ARG A 131 15.79 -5.24 -6.51
CA ARG A 131 15.67 -6.69 -6.50
C ARG A 131 15.38 -7.08 -5.05
N THR A 132 14.15 -7.52 -4.77
CA THR A 132 13.94 -8.32 -3.57
C THR A 132 14.64 -9.66 -3.78
N ILE A 133 15.50 -10.03 -2.83
CA ILE A 133 16.19 -11.32 -2.81
C ILE A 133 15.17 -12.39 -2.42
#